data_AF-A0A9X9XL85-F1
#
_entry.id   AF-A0A9X9XL85-F1
#
_cell.length_a   1.000
_cell.length_b   1.000
_cell.length_c   1.000
_cell.angle_alpha   90.00
_cell.angle_beta   90.00
_cell.angle_gamma   90.00
#
_symmetry.space_group_name_H-M   'P 1'
#
loop_
_entity.id
_entity.type
_entity.pdbx_description
1 polymer ?
#
loop_
_entity_poly.entity_id
_entity_poly.type
_entity_poly.pdbx_seq_one_letter_code
_entity_poly.pdbx_strand_id
1 'polypeptide(L)'
;MTDDTALTRRRADNPHEETWHIYSSDVRIGAIGVRAGVPVHADPWAWSVGFYPGMEPGARRRGMAATFEAAREAFEAAWSELRLTIPDAAFAEWRQDRDWRAEPASVNRRAIQLRCSAGPKPRASAALAQSLLDHFQTFSESAI
;
A
#
# COMPACT_ATOMS: atom_id res chain seq x y z
N MET A 1 17.20 15.85 -27.78
CA MET A 1 15.72 15.89 -27.63
C MET A 1 15.44 15.31 -26.25
N THR A 2 15.52 16.15 -25.23
CA THR A 2 15.57 15.79 -23.81
C THR A 2 14.35 16.40 -23.14
N ASP A 3 13.22 15.71 -23.25
CA ASP A 3 11.98 16.05 -22.55
C ASP A 3 11.77 15.11 -21.34
N ASP A 4 12.88 14.68 -20.71
CA ASP A 4 12.89 13.60 -19.70
C ASP A 4 13.08 14.13 -18.27
N THR A 5 12.63 15.36 -17.99
CA THR A 5 12.85 15.99 -16.66
C THR A 5 11.67 16.81 -16.17
N ALA A 6 10.48 16.60 -16.71
CA ALA A 6 9.27 17.24 -16.20
C ALA A 6 8.82 16.53 -14.91
N LEU A 7 9.28 17.01 -13.75
CA LEU A 7 8.82 16.53 -12.45
C LEU A 7 7.37 16.95 -12.22
N THR A 8 6.47 15.98 -12.11
CA THR A 8 5.06 16.24 -11.81
C THR A 8 4.86 16.25 -10.30
N ARG A 9 4.30 17.33 -9.76
CA ARG A 9 3.93 17.44 -8.34
C ARG A 9 2.44 17.15 -8.14
N ARG A 10 2.11 16.36 -7.12
CA ARG A 10 0.73 16.10 -6.68
C ARG A 10 0.63 16.30 -5.18
N ARG A 11 -0.36 17.07 -4.72
CA ARG A 11 -0.61 17.25 -3.29
C ARG A 11 -1.21 15.98 -2.72
N ALA A 12 -0.70 15.52 -1.59
CA ALA A 12 -1.29 14.42 -0.85
C ALA A 12 -2.62 14.88 -0.23
N ASP A 13 -3.61 14.00 -0.20
CA ASP A 13 -4.91 14.25 0.43
C ASP A 13 -4.80 14.04 1.95
N ASN A 14 -3.95 14.85 2.60
CA ASN A 14 -3.84 14.89 4.05
C ASN A 14 -4.19 16.30 4.53
N PRO A 15 -5.34 16.50 5.22
CA PRO A 15 -5.78 17.83 5.66
C PRO A 15 -4.88 18.41 6.77
N HIS A 16 -4.08 17.58 7.45
CA HIS A 16 -3.26 18.00 8.59
C HIS A 16 -1.80 18.30 8.22
N GLU A 17 -1.34 17.89 7.03
CA GLU A 17 0.07 18.01 6.63
C GLU A 17 0.16 18.40 5.16
N GLU A 18 0.77 19.55 4.89
CA GLU A 18 1.05 19.95 3.53
C GLU A 18 2.21 19.12 2.96
N THR A 19 1.87 18.03 2.28
CA THR A 19 2.82 17.13 1.63
C THR A 19 2.59 17.09 0.12
N TRP A 20 3.69 17.22 -0.63
CA TRP A 20 3.76 17.16 -2.07
C TRP A 20 4.51 15.89 -2.47
N HIS A 21 3.86 15.03 -3.25
CA HIS A 21 4.50 13.88 -3.89
C HIS A 21 5.06 14.30 -5.24
N ILE A 22 6.32 13.95 -5.47
CA ILE A 22 7.03 14.28 -6.70
C ILE A 22 7.17 13.00 -7.52
N TYR A 23 6.78 13.11 -8.79
CA TYR A 23 6.80 12.05 -9.77
C TYR A 23 7.75 12.41 -10.91
N SER A 24 8.57 11.44 -11.31
CA SER A 24 9.24 11.45 -12.61
C SER A 24 8.47 10.45 -13.47
N SER A 25 7.90 10.93 -14.58
CA SER A 25 6.90 10.21 -15.38
C SER A 25 5.76 9.63 -14.52
N ASP A 26 5.75 8.31 -14.32
CA ASP A 26 4.77 7.56 -13.54
C ASP A 26 5.32 7.02 -12.20
N VAL A 27 6.61 7.25 -11.93
CA VAL A 27 7.31 6.76 -10.74
C VAL A 27 7.36 7.82 -9.66
N ARG A 28 6.90 7.46 -8.45
CA ARG A 28 7.00 8.35 -7.28
C ARG A 28 8.45 8.33 -6.76
N ILE A 29 9.20 9.36 -7.11
CA ILE A 29 10.63 9.48 -6.76
C ILE A 29 10.87 10.10 -5.38
N GLY A 30 9.88 10.75 -4.79
CA GLY A 30 10.04 11.31 -3.46
C GLY A 30 8.87 12.17 -2.99
N ALA A 31 9.14 12.95 -1.93
CA ALA A 31 8.18 13.87 -1.35
C ALA A 31 8.86 15.09 -0.71
N ILE A 32 8.17 16.22 -0.78
CA ILE A 32 8.48 17.45 -0.04
C ILE A 32 7.29 17.77 0.83
N GLY A 33 7.48 18.02 2.12
CA GLY A 33 6.37 18.35 3.00
C GLY A 33 6.77 19.23 4.17
N VAL A 34 5.78 19.96 4.69
CA VAL A 34 5.92 20.73 5.92
C VAL A 34 5.87 19.77 7.11
N ARG A 35 6.83 19.92 8.03
CA ARG A 35 6.85 19.16 9.26
C ARG A 35 5.90 19.78 10.28
N ALA A 36 4.98 18.99 10.82
CA ALA A 36 4.12 19.40 11.92
C ALA A 36 4.94 19.56 13.23
N GLY A 37 4.65 20.60 14.01
CA GLY A 37 5.23 20.80 15.35
C GLY A 37 6.68 21.31 15.39
N VAL A 38 7.20 21.86 14.29
CA VAL A 38 8.56 22.42 14.25
C VAL A 38 8.57 23.86 14.79
N PRO A 39 9.52 24.23 15.69
CA PRO A 39 9.67 25.60 16.17
C PRO A 39 9.90 26.59 15.02
N VAL A 40 9.41 27.83 15.15
CA VAL A 40 9.53 28.91 14.14
C VAL A 40 10.96 29.16 13.62
N HIS A 41 11.97 28.77 14.39
CA HIS A 41 13.39 28.96 14.06
C HIS A 41 14.04 27.75 13.36
N ALA A 42 13.32 26.65 13.19
CA ALA A 42 13.81 25.47 12.52
C ALA A 42 13.19 25.34 11.12
N ASP A 43 13.97 24.79 10.19
CA ASP A 43 13.60 24.58 8.80
C ASP A 43 12.31 23.75 8.70
N PRO A 44 11.18 24.36 8.28
CA PRO A 44 9.88 23.70 8.33
C PRO A 44 9.67 22.71 7.18
N TRP A 45 10.43 22.83 6.09
CA TRP A 45 10.29 21.97 4.92
C TRP A 45 11.27 20.80 4.99
N ALA A 46 10.73 19.59 4.95
CA ALA A 46 11.52 18.38 4.75
C ALA A 46 11.37 17.90 3.31
N TRP A 47 12.45 17.38 2.75
CA TRP A 47 12.44 16.72 1.46
C TRP A 47 13.12 15.35 1.55
N SER A 48 12.67 14.43 0.71
CA SER A 48 13.27 13.11 0.58
C SER A 48 13.16 12.63 -0.85
N VAL A 49 14.27 12.07 -1.37
CA VAL A 49 14.37 11.49 -2.71
C VAL A 49 14.87 10.06 -2.61
N GLY A 50 14.19 9.17 -3.32
CA GLY A 50 14.43 7.74 -3.32
C GLY A 50 13.11 6.98 -3.22
N PHE A 51 13.05 5.84 -3.91
CA PHE A 51 11.88 4.99 -3.98
C PHE A 51 12.19 3.57 -3.51
N TYR A 52 11.16 2.81 -3.18
CA TYR A 52 11.26 1.42 -2.76
C TYR A 52 10.05 0.66 -3.32
N PRO A 53 10.20 -0.58 -3.78
CA PRO A 53 11.44 -1.35 -3.97
C PRO A 53 12.30 -0.85 -5.16
N GLY A 54 13.52 -1.36 -5.30
CA GLY A 54 14.45 -1.01 -6.40
C GLY A 54 15.63 -0.10 -6.02
N MET A 55 15.65 0.49 -4.82
CA MET A 55 16.84 1.19 -4.28
C MET A 55 17.29 0.60 -2.95
N GLU A 56 18.61 0.59 -2.75
CA GLU A 56 19.22 0.25 -1.46
C GLU A 56 18.67 1.17 -0.34
N PRO A 57 18.32 0.63 0.84
CA PRO A 57 17.76 1.40 1.96
C PRO A 57 18.61 2.61 2.39
N GLY A 58 19.92 2.60 2.11
CA GLY A 58 20.86 3.70 2.39
C GLY A 58 21.08 4.70 1.24
N ALA A 59 20.55 4.42 0.04
CA ALA A 59 20.69 5.31 -1.12
C ALA A 59 19.69 6.48 -1.11
N ARG A 60 18.63 6.41 -0.28
CA ARG A 60 17.68 7.50 -0.09
C ARG A 60 18.41 8.74 0.44
N ARG A 61 18.18 9.89 -0.17
CA ARG A 61 18.64 11.20 0.31
C ARG A 61 17.48 11.95 0.94
N ARG A 62 17.77 12.72 1.98
CA ARG A 62 16.78 13.51 2.72
C ARG A 62 17.46 14.75 3.28
N GLY A 63 16.70 15.82 3.42
CA GLY A 63 17.18 17.07 4.00
C GLY A 63 16.05 17.94 4.53
N MET A 64 16.44 19.08 5.09
CA MET A 64 15.55 20.12 5.59
C MET A 64 15.90 21.44 4.91
N ALA A 65 14.92 22.33 4.78
CA ALA A 65 15.12 23.67 4.24
C ALA A 65 14.13 24.68 4.85
N ALA A 66 14.55 25.94 4.88
CA ALA A 66 13.76 27.05 5.41
C ALA A 66 12.51 27.33 4.56
N THR A 67 12.59 27.08 3.25
CA THR A 67 11.53 27.39 2.28
C THR A 67 11.24 26.22 1.35
N PHE A 68 10.04 26.20 0.79
CA PHE A 68 9.65 25.20 -0.21
C PHE A 68 10.58 25.23 -1.43
N GLU A 69 10.97 26.41 -1.88
CA GLU A 69 11.83 26.57 -3.05
C GLU A 69 13.24 26.01 -2.79
N ALA A 70 13.82 26.30 -1.62
CA ALA A 70 15.10 25.71 -1.23
C ALA A 70 15.01 24.18 -1.08
N ALA A 71 13.89 23.66 -0.57
CA ALA A 71 13.64 22.22 -0.53
C ALA A 71 13.53 21.62 -1.94
N ARG A 72 12.90 22.35 -2.89
CA ARG A 72 12.75 21.95 -4.29
C ARG A 72 14.09 21.90 -5.01
N GLU A 73 14.91 22.94 -4.88
CA GLU A 73 16.26 22.98 -5.48
C GLU A 73 17.15 21.86 -4.93
N ALA A 74 17.16 21.68 -3.60
CA ALA A 74 17.92 20.60 -2.98
C ALA A 74 17.44 19.21 -3.42
N PHE A 75 16.12 19.04 -3.59
CA PHE A 75 15.53 17.82 -4.12
C PHE A 75 15.95 17.56 -5.57
N GLU A 76 15.87 18.56 -6.45
CA GLU A 76 16.22 18.44 -7.87
C GLU A 76 17.71 18.15 -8.08
N ALA A 77 18.58 18.78 -7.28
CA ALA A 77 20.01 18.51 -7.26
C ALA A 77 20.28 17.05 -6.84
N ALA A 78 19.72 16.63 -5.71
CA ALA A 78 19.88 15.26 -5.21
C ALA A 78 19.30 14.22 -6.19
N TRP A 79 18.19 14.51 -6.87
CA TRP A 79 17.62 13.64 -7.90
C TRP A 79 18.52 13.53 -9.12
N SER A 80 19.12 14.64 -9.56
CA SER A 80 20.01 14.66 -10.73
C SER A 80 21.28 13.84 -10.52
N GLU A 81 21.81 13.81 -9.29
CA GLU A 81 22.92 12.91 -8.92
C GLU A 81 22.45 11.46 -8.84
N LEU A 82 21.32 11.22 -8.17
CA LEU A 82 20.84 9.88 -7.89
C LEU A 82 20.41 9.14 -9.16
N ARG A 83 19.77 9.81 -10.12
CA ARG A 83 19.33 9.19 -11.39
C ARG A 83 20.47 8.58 -12.20
N LEU A 84 21.70 9.10 -12.06
CA LEU A 84 22.87 8.56 -12.76
C LEU A 84 23.33 7.22 -12.20
N THR A 85 22.94 6.91 -10.97
CA THR A 85 23.31 5.68 -10.25
C THR A 85 22.21 4.62 -10.26
N ILE A 86 20.97 5.02 -10.56
CA ILE A 86 19.82 4.12 -10.53
C ILE A 86 19.76 3.36 -11.87
N PRO A 87 19.76 2.02 -11.87
CA PRO A 87 19.54 1.25 -13.09
C PRO A 87 18.07 1.31 -13.53
N ASP A 88 17.81 1.24 -14.84
CA ASP A 88 16.45 1.23 -15.40
C ASP A 88 15.56 0.11 -14.81
N ALA A 89 16.17 -1.02 -14.43
CA ALA A 89 15.49 -2.13 -13.78
C ALA A 89 14.82 -1.73 -12.44
N ALA A 90 15.40 -0.80 -11.69
CA ALA A 90 14.83 -0.32 -10.44
C ALA A 90 13.47 0.37 -10.66
N PHE A 91 13.33 1.12 -11.77
CA PHE A 91 12.06 1.75 -12.13
C PHE A 91 11.01 0.71 -12.54
N ALA A 92 11.42 -0.39 -13.18
CA ALA A 92 10.52 -1.49 -13.53
C ALA A 92 10.03 -2.24 -12.28
N GLU A 93 10.92 -2.52 -11.33
CA GLU A 93 10.57 -3.14 -10.05
C GLU A 93 9.57 -2.27 -9.26
N TRP A 94 9.82 -0.96 -9.22
CA TRP A 94 8.89 -0.04 -8.58
C TRP A 94 7.51 -0.06 -9.22
N ARG A 95 7.42 -0.09 -10.57
CA ARG A 95 6.15 -0.19 -11.29
C ARG A 95 5.42 -1.50 -10.97
N GLN A 96 6.15 -2.62 -10.96
CA GLN A 96 5.58 -3.93 -10.61
C GLN A 96 5.05 -3.98 -9.18
N ASP A 97 5.78 -3.42 -8.20
CA ASP A 97 5.33 -3.33 -6.82
C ASP A 97 4.14 -2.38 -6.66
N ARG A 98 4.13 -1.25 -7.37
CA ARG A 98 2.97 -0.35 -7.42
C ARG A 98 1.73 -1.10 -7.92
N ASP A 99 1.84 -1.81 -9.04
CA ASP A 99 0.73 -2.56 -9.63
C ASP A 99 0.27 -3.69 -8.69
N TRP A 100 1.21 -4.39 -8.06
CA TRP A 100 0.93 -5.37 -7.01
C TRP A 100 0.19 -4.76 -5.80
N ARG A 101 0.62 -3.58 -5.32
CA ARG A 101 -0.07 -2.85 -4.24
C ARG A 101 -1.41 -2.26 -4.64
N ALA A 102 -1.64 -2.06 -5.94
CA ALA A 102 -2.92 -1.66 -6.52
C ALA A 102 -3.87 -2.86 -6.73
N GLU A 103 -3.38 -4.10 -6.55
CA GLU A 103 -4.16 -5.35 -6.54
C GLU A 103 -4.70 -5.81 -5.15
N PRO A 104 -5.24 -4.97 -4.23
CA PRO A 104 -5.91 -5.49 -3.02
C PRO A 104 -7.43 -5.66 -3.18
N ALA A 105 -8.03 -5.39 -4.35
CA ALA A 105 -9.48 -5.43 -4.52
C ALA A 105 -10.04 -6.75 -5.11
N SER A 106 -9.29 -7.45 -5.97
CA SER A 106 -9.80 -8.60 -6.75
C SER A 106 -9.72 -9.92 -5.97
N VAL A 107 -8.57 -10.20 -5.35
CA VAL A 107 -8.30 -11.45 -4.61
C VAL A 107 -9.09 -11.51 -3.30
N ASN A 108 -9.20 -10.39 -2.58
CA ASN A 108 -9.94 -10.34 -1.32
C ASN A 108 -11.45 -10.49 -1.53
N ARG A 109 -12.01 -9.92 -2.61
CA ARG A 109 -13.44 -10.05 -2.93
C ARG A 109 -13.85 -11.51 -3.20
N ARG A 110 -13.05 -12.26 -3.97
CA ARG A 110 -13.31 -13.70 -4.19
C ARG A 110 -13.10 -14.53 -2.92
N ALA A 111 -12.05 -14.26 -2.15
CA ALA A 111 -11.77 -15.00 -0.92
C ALA A 111 -12.83 -14.75 0.18
N ILE A 112 -13.33 -13.53 0.32
CA ILE A 112 -14.44 -13.19 1.23
C ILE A 112 -15.75 -13.83 0.75
N GLN A 113 -16.02 -13.80 -0.56
CA GLN A 113 -17.25 -14.39 -1.10
C GLN A 113 -17.31 -15.91 -0.93
N LEU A 114 -16.19 -16.65 -1.10
CA LEU A 114 -16.13 -18.08 -0.78
C LEU A 114 -16.25 -18.35 0.73
N ARG A 115 -15.72 -17.45 1.57
CA ARG A 115 -15.79 -17.57 3.03
C ARG A 115 -17.20 -17.28 3.57
N CYS A 116 -17.97 -16.41 2.91
CA CYS A 116 -19.37 -16.12 3.23
C CYS A 116 -20.36 -17.11 2.62
N SER A 117 -20.04 -17.74 1.49
CA SER A 117 -20.92 -18.75 0.85
C SER A 117 -20.74 -20.16 1.42
N ALA A 118 -19.63 -20.43 2.10
CA ALA A 118 -19.46 -21.62 2.93
C ALA A 118 -20.25 -21.45 4.24
N GLY A 119 -21.56 -21.73 4.19
CA GLY A 119 -22.43 -21.79 5.37
C GLY A 119 -21.88 -22.77 6.43
N PRO A 120 -22.34 -22.66 7.70
CA PRO A 120 -21.84 -23.50 8.78
C PRO A 120 -21.98 -24.98 8.40
N LYS A 121 -20.89 -25.75 8.48
CA LYS A 121 -20.94 -27.21 8.31
C LYS A 121 -21.97 -27.75 9.32
N PRO A 122 -22.94 -28.58 8.91
CA PRO A 122 -23.91 -29.13 9.84
C PRO A 122 -23.15 -29.90 10.92
N ARG A 123 -23.34 -29.49 12.19
CA ARG A 123 -22.90 -30.29 13.33
C ARG A 123 -23.60 -31.63 13.22
N ALA A 124 -22.82 -32.71 13.24
CA ALA A 124 -23.29 -34.09 13.21
C ALA A 124 -24.12 -34.43 14.46
N SER A 125 -25.35 -33.92 14.54
CA SER A 125 -26.28 -34.18 15.64
C SER A 125 -27.73 -34.39 15.17
N ALA A 126 -27.98 -34.41 13.85
CA ALA A 126 -29.30 -34.79 13.30
C ALA A 126 -29.42 -36.29 13.01
N ALA A 127 -28.30 -37.02 12.84
CA ALA A 127 -28.34 -38.44 12.51
C ALA A 127 -28.66 -39.36 13.72
N LEU A 128 -28.43 -38.89 14.96
CA LEU A 128 -28.72 -39.68 16.16
C LEU A 128 -30.18 -39.55 16.65
N ALA A 129 -30.89 -38.48 16.28
CA ALA A 129 -32.29 -38.31 16.67
C ALA A 129 -33.24 -39.19 15.81
N GLN A 130 -32.94 -39.38 14.52
CA GLN A 130 -33.78 -40.18 13.64
C GLN A 130 -33.68 -41.69 13.97
N SER A 131 -32.48 -42.18 14.29
CA SER A 131 -32.26 -43.59 14.64
C SER A 131 -32.91 -44.01 15.97
N LEU A 132 -33.02 -43.09 16.94
CA LEU A 132 -33.74 -43.34 18.21
C LEU A 132 -35.26 -43.32 18.04
N LEU A 133 -35.79 -42.52 17.10
CA LEU A 133 -37.22 -42.47 16.82
C LEU A 133 -37.71 -43.71 16.05
N ASP A 134 -36.90 -44.20 15.10
CA ASP A 134 -37.21 -45.44 14.35
C ASP A 134 -37.14 -46.69 15.26
N HIS A 135 -36.23 -46.73 16.23
CA HIS A 135 -36.18 -47.82 17.21
C HIS A 135 -37.39 -47.84 18.16
N PHE A 136 -37.92 -46.66 18.55
CA PHE A 136 -39.07 -46.59 19.44
C PHE A 136 -40.38 -47.02 18.75
N GLN A 137 -40.54 -46.71 17.46
CA GLN A 137 -41.71 -47.18 16.69
C GLN A 137 -41.67 -48.69 16.45
N THR A 138 -40.48 -49.27 16.18
CA THR A 138 -40.35 -50.72 15.93
C THR A 138 -40.62 -51.56 17.19
N PHE A 139 -40.30 -51.06 18.40
CA PHE A 139 -40.58 -51.79 19.65
C PHE A 139 -42.06 -51.77 20.05
N SER A 140 -42.83 -50.75 19.61
CA SER A 140 -44.26 -50.65 19.92
C SER A 140 -45.16 -51.56 19.06
N GLU A 141 -44.69 -52.03 17.90
CA GLU A 141 -45.46 -52.94 17.02
C GLU A 141 -45.29 -54.43 17.35
N SER A 142 -44.39 -54.81 18.27
CA SER A 142 -44.17 -56.21 18.67
C SER A 142 -44.88 -56.62 19.98
N ALA A 143 -45.77 -55.78 20.51
CA ALA A 143 -46.49 -56.01 21.78
C ALA A 143 -48.03 -55.96 21.66
N ILE A 144 -48.57 -56.30 20.48
CA ILE A 144 -50.01 -56.61 20.29
C ILE A 144 -50.14 -57.98 19.62
#